data_AF-A0A2E8XB75-F1
#
_entry.id   AF-A0A2E8XB75-F1
#
_cell.length_a   1.000
_cell.length_b   1.000
_cell.length_c   1.000
_cell.angle_alpha   90.00
_cell.angle_beta   90.00
_cell.angle_gamma   90.00
#
_symmetry.space_group_name_H-M   'P 1'
#
loop_
_entity.id
_entity.type
_entity.pdbx_description
1 polymer ?
#
loop_
_entity_poly.entity_id
_entity_poly.type
_entity_poly.pdbx_seq_one_letter_code
_entity_poly.pdbx_strand_id
1 'polypeptide(L)'
;QFEMAGNFGENEIIGLVSKVGKDSRRIDRAWPVIENKIRGISEYHQKFMDAYDHIKDPSDIKIIHIANAISAFIIKEWTSFDSPFDDFINGKTNALTSTQKRGMDLFYGKAQCSSCHSGILFTDQKFYALAIPQFGPGRTRRMDPYTRDVGRMGESDNVEDMYKFKTPSLRNVSLTFPYGHNGAYPTLKGIVKHHLNPLQMYKNWEPSMANLPEAKWLEKIDFVVFADKREQKRLLSRIDINPVSIDENEINELVSFLHSLTGKSKNERPLGKPISVPSGIKVD
;
A
#
# COMPACT_ATOMS: atom_id res chain seq x y z
N GLN A 1 10.50 -13.68 -6.37
CA GLN A 1 10.51 -12.21 -6.47
C GLN A 1 10.07 -11.64 -5.13
N PHE A 2 10.82 -10.71 -4.56
CA PHE A 2 10.41 -9.99 -3.36
C PHE A 2 10.10 -8.55 -3.77
N GLU A 3 8.84 -8.27 -4.11
CA GLU A 3 8.43 -6.90 -4.39
C GLU A 3 8.78 -6.00 -3.20
N MET A 4 9.47 -4.89 -3.50
CA MET A 4 9.98 -3.82 -2.62
C MET A 4 11.30 -4.06 -1.86
N ALA A 5 11.72 -5.30 -1.56
CA ALA A 5 13.02 -5.53 -0.92
C ALA A 5 14.19 -5.56 -1.93
N GLY A 6 13.86 -5.77 -3.20
CA GLY A 6 14.79 -6.12 -4.25
C GLY A 6 15.07 -7.62 -4.29
N ASN A 7 15.56 -8.09 -5.44
CA ASN A 7 15.98 -9.47 -5.65
C ASN A 7 17.48 -9.65 -5.36
N PHE A 8 17.87 -10.89 -5.06
CA PHE A 8 19.28 -11.26 -4.98
C PHE A 8 20.04 -10.81 -6.23
N GLY A 9 21.16 -10.11 -6.03
CA GLY A 9 21.99 -9.60 -7.11
C GLY A 9 21.59 -8.21 -7.63
N GLU A 10 20.46 -7.63 -7.20
CA GLU A 10 20.10 -6.25 -7.59
C GLU A 10 20.96 -5.20 -6.88
N ASN A 11 21.37 -5.46 -5.64
CA ASN A 11 22.38 -4.66 -4.95
C ASN A 11 23.09 -5.46 -3.85
N GLU A 12 24.21 -4.93 -3.38
CA GLU A 12 25.04 -5.58 -2.35
C GLU A 12 24.34 -5.69 -0.99
N ILE A 13 23.42 -4.75 -0.67
CA ILE A 13 22.72 -4.71 0.62
C ILE A 13 21.66 -5.82 0.69
N ILE A 14 20.89 -6.04 -0.38
CA ILE A 14 19.84 -7.06 -0.39
C ILE A 14 20.42 -8.47 -0.24
N GLY A 15 21.64 -8.72 -0.73
CA GLY A 15 22.37 -9.97 -0.49
C GLY A 15 22.66 -10.26 0.99
N LEU A 16 22.71 -9.24 1.85
CA LEU A 16 22.99 -9.39 3.29
C LEU A 16 21.75 -9.78 4.09
N VAL A 17 20.57 -9.30 3.66
CA VAL A 17 19.28 -9.53 4.33
C VAL A 17 18.71 -10.93 4.02
N SER A 18 19.19 -11.53 2.94
CA SER A 18 18.57 -12.67 2.30
C SER A 18 19.39 -13.96 2.51
N LYS A 19 19.17 -14.67 3.62
CA LYS A 19 19.65 -16.06 3.80
C LYS A 19 18.51 -17.02 4.16
N VAL A 20 18.77 -18.31 3.92
CA VAL A 20 17.82 -19.44 3.93
C VAL A 20 17.50 -19.91 5.36
N GLY A 21 16.30 -20.46 5.59
CA GLY A 21 15.87 -21.06 6.85
C GLY A 21 15.02 -20.16 7.75
N LYS A 22 14.92 -20.50 9.04
CA LYS A 22 14.21 -19.75 10.09
C LYS A 22 14.74 -18.31 10.29
N ASP A 23 15.92 -18.00 9.72
CA ASP A 23 16.57 -16.69 9.72
C ASP A 23 16.31 -15.87 8.44
N SER A 24 15.20 -16.11 7.73
CA SER A 24 14.81 -15.32 6.57
C SER A 24 14.55 -13.86 6.99
N ARG A 25 15.24 -12.89 6.37
CA ARG A 25 15.15 -11.43 6.65
C ARG A 25 15.84 -10.96 7.92
N ARG A 26 17.12 -11.32 8.08
CA ARG A 26 18.03 -10.67 9.04
C ARG A 26 18.35 -9.25 8.59
N ILE A 27 17.38 -8.35 8.75
CA ILE A 27 17.49 -6.93 8.41
C ILE A 27 18.65 -6.27 9.16
N ASP A 28 18.99 -6.79 10.34
CA ASP A 28 20.11 -6.39 11.18
C ASP A 28 21.47 -6.50 10.47
N ARG A 29 21.60 -7.40 9.49
CA ARG A 29 22.83 -7.54 8.70
C ARG A 29 23.05 -6.39 7.71
N ALA A 30 21.99 -5.73 7.27
CA ALA A 30 22.10 -4.56 6.41
C ALA A 30 22.46 -3.30 7.18
N TRP A 31 22.16 -3.24 8.49
CA TRP A 31 22.30 -2.02 9.27
C TRP A 31 23.73 -1.47 9.29
N PRO A 32 24.81 -2.25 9.55
CA PRO A 32 26.17 -1.70 9.55
C PRO A 32 26.58 -1.15 8.18
N VAL A 33 26.10 -1.74 7.08
CA VAL A 33 26.41 -1.26 5.73
C VAL A 33 25.67 0.03 5.41
N ILE A 34 24.40 0.13 5.81
CA ILE A 34 23.62 1.38 5.68
C ILE A 34 24.25 2.49 6.53
N GLU A 35 24.59 2.20 7.78
CA GLU A 35 25.30 3.12 8.67
C GLU A 35 26.59 3.61 8.02
N ASN A 36 27.44 2.70 7.53
CA ASN A 36 28.71 3.07 6.90
C ASN A 36 28.53 3.91 5.64
N LYS A 37 27.48 3.68 4.84
CA LYS A 37 27.16 4.55 3.69
C LYS A 37 26.82 5.96 4.11
N ILE A 38 26.00 6.11 5.16
CA ILE A 38 25.64 7.43 5.70
C ILE A 38 26.85 8.12 6.35
N ARG A 39 27.67 7.35 7.08
CA ARG A 39 28.96 7.78 7.67
C ARG A 39 30.06 8.06 6.64
N GLY A 40 29.81 7.82 5.36
CA GLY A 40 30.74 8.14 4.28
C GLY A 40 30.51 9.53 3.67
N ILE A 41 29.43 10.22 4.06
CA ILE A 41 29.00 11.48 3.43
C ILE A 41 29.07 12.60 4.46
N SER A 42 30.10 13.45 4.35
CA SER A 42 30.40 14.51 5.31
C SER A 42 29.22 15.44 5.59
N GLU A 43 28.42 15.76 4.58
CA GLU A 43 27.24 16.62 4.77
C GLU A 43 26.15 15.91 5.61
N TYR A 44 25.96 14.59 5.48
CA TYR A 44 25.04 13.88 6.38
C TYR A 44 25.56 13.89 7.82
N HIS A 45 26.87 13.82 8.04
CA HIS A 45 27.44 13.91 9.39
C HIS A 45 27.02 15.21 10.07
N GLN A 46 27.22 16.33 9.38
CA GLN A 46 26.85 17.63 9.92
C GLN A 46 25.36 17.69 10.24
N LYS A 47 24.49 17.24 9.33
CA LYS A 47 23.03 17.21 9.57
C LYS A 47 22.64 16.33 10.77
N PHE A 48 23.30 15.21 10.98
CA PHE A 48 23.03 14.35 12.15
C PHE A 48 23.56 14.97 13.45
N MET A 49 24.72 15.62 13.43
CA MET A 49 25.25 16.35 14.59
C MET A 49 24.35 17.54 14.97
N ASP A 50 23.81 18.25 13.97
CA ASP A 50 22.89 19.37 14.20
C ASP A 50 21.53 18.90 14.78
N ALA A 51 21.11 17.68 14.43
CA ALA A 51 19.82 17.12 14.85
C ALA A 51 19.85 16.41 16.21
N TYR A 52 21.03 15.97 16.68
CA TYR A 52 21.18 15.15 17.88
C TYR A 52 22.38 15.60 18.72
N ASP A 53 22.12 16.14 19.91
CA ASP A 53 23.16 16.67 20.80
C ASP A 53 24.24 15.63 21.18
N HIS A 54 23.90 14.34 21.24
CA HIS A 54 24.82 13.27 21.63
C HIS A 54 25.68 12.75 20.47
N ILE A 55 25.43 13.15 19.23
CA ILE A 55 26.26 12.76 18.07
C ILE A 55 27.40 13.77 17.96
N LYS A 56 28.63 13.33 18.27
CA LYS A 56 29.84 14.16 18.21
C LYS A 56 30.81 13.71 17.11
N ASP A 57 30.74 12.44 16.72
CA ASP A 57 31.54 11.83 15.68
C ASP A 57 30.65 10.99 14.72
N PRO A 58 31.03 10.80 13.44
CA PRO A 58 30.25 9.97 12.51
C PRO A 58 29.99 8.54 13.03
N SER A 59 30.90 7.97 13.81
CA SER A 59 30.72 6.64 14.40
C SER A 59 29.55 6.55 15.40
N ASP A 60 29.11 7.69 15.96
CA ASP A 60 27.92 7.77 16.83
C ASP A 60 26.61 7.60 16.05
N ILE A 61 26.61 7.82 14.73
CA ILE A 61 25.44 7.67 13.88
C ILE A 61 25.10 6.17 13.77
N LYS A 62 24.10 5.72 14.53
CA LYS A 62 23.51 4.37 14.46
C LYS A 62 22.23 4.31 13.62
N ILE A 63 21.82 3.11 13.24
CA ILE A 63 20.61 2.83 12.44
C ILE A 63 19.34 3.44 13.02
N ILE A 64 19.22 3.54 14.34
CA ILE A 64 18.07 4.16 15.01
C ILE A 64 17.91 5.64 14.63
N HIS A 65 19.00 6.40 14.48
CA HIS A 65 18.93 7.81 14.07
C HIS A 65 18.45 7.93 12.62
N ILE A 66 18.91 7.03 11.76
CA ILE A 66 18.50 6.97 10.35
C ILE A 66 17.02 6.61 10.24
N ALA A 67 16.58 5.59 10.98
CA ALA A 67 15.17 5.18 11.04
C ALA A 67 14.27 6.30 11.60
N ASN A 68 14.73 7.02 12.63
CA ASN A 68 14.03 8.17 13.18
C ASN A 68 13.92 9.32 12.18
N ALA A 69 15.00 9.63 11.44
CA ALA A 69 14.98 10.67 10.42
C ALA A 69 13.97 10.34 9.30
N ILE A 70 13.96 9.09 8.82
CA ILE A 70 12.99 8.62 7.83
C ILE A 70 11.57 8.67 8.40
N SER A 71 11.37 8.24 9.64
CA SER A 71 10.05 8.25 10.29
C SER A 71 9.53 9.69 10.47
N ALA A 72 10.38 10.60 10.91
CA ALA A 72 10.05 12.02 11.05
C ALA A 72 9.70 12.65 9.70
N PHE A 73 10.46 12.35 8.65
CA PHE A 73 10.11 12.74 7.28
C PHE A 73 8.74 12.18 6.88
N ILE A 74 8.49 10.89 7.08
CA ILE A 74 7.22 10.26 6.68
C ILE A 74 6.04 10.92 7.38
N ILE A 75 6.15 11.12 8.69
CA ILE A 75 5.11 11.77 9.50
C ILE A 75 4.91 13.21 9.07
N LYS A 76 5.99 13.98 8.88
CA LYS A 76 5.88 15.41 8.54
C LYS A 76 5.33 15.62 7.13
N GLU A 77 5.75 14.80 6.17
CA GLU A 77 5.48 15.02 4.75
C GLU A 77 4.14 14.41 4.28
N TRP A 78 3.78 13.24 4.83
CA TRP A 78 2.66 12.44 4.30
C TRP A 78 1.41 12.39 5.16
N THR A 79 1.45 12.91 6.40
CA THR A 79 0.24 12.98 7.23
C THR A 79 -0.78 13.91 6.57
N SER A 80 -2.02 13.43 6.43
CA SER A 80 -3.16 14.16 5.88
C SER A 80 -4.23 14.29 6.95
N PHE A 81 -4.63 15.52 7.27
CA PHE A 81 -5.60 15.86 8.32
C PHE A 81 -6.43 17.11 7.99
N ASP A 82 -6.44 17.52 6.72
CA ASP A 82 -7.03 18.77 6.22
C ASP A 82 -8.07 18.53 5.12
N SER A 83 -8.61 17.31 5.02
CA SER A 83 -9.60 16.96 4.00
C SER A 83 -10.96 17.64 4.27
N PRO A 84 -11.81 17.80 3.24
CA PRO A 84 -13.20 18.25 3.45
C PRO A 84 -13.96 17.45 4.51
N PHE A 85 -13.70 16.14 4.62
CA PHE A 85 -14.25 15.33 5.70
C PHE A 85 -13.70 15.70 7.08
N ASP A 86 -12.39 15.96 7.21
CA ASP A 86 -11.80 16.41 8.47
C ASP A 86 -12.40 17.76 8.92
N ASP A 87 -12.66 18.67 7.98
CA ASP A 87 -13.35 19.93 8.28
C ASP A 87 -14.80 19.70 8.76
N PHE A 88 -15.51 18.76 8.13
CA PHE A 88 -16.89 18.43 8.47
C PHE A 88 -17.01 17.87 9.89
N ILE A 89 -16.15 16.94 10.28
CA ILE A 89 -16.14 16.39 11.65
C ILE A 89 -15.72 17.43 12.70
N ASN A 90 -14.96 18.46 12.30
CA ASN A 90 -14.60 19.60 13.15
C ASN A 90 -15.68 20.71 13.17
N GLY A 91 -16.91 20.41 12.75
CA GLY A 91 -18.07 21.29 12.87
C GLY A 91 -18.34 22.20 11.68
N LYS A 92 -17.51 22.17 10.62
CA LYS A 92 -17.79 22.91 9.37
C LYS A 92 -18.77 22.10 8.52
N THR A 93 -20.04 22.12 8.89
CA THR A 93 -21.09 21.29 8.26
C THR A 93 -21.28 21.53 6.75
N ASN A 94 -20.83 22.67 6.23
CA ASN A 94 -20.86 23.01 4.80
C ASN A 94 -19.61 22.54 4.02
N ALA A 95 -18.65 21.86 4.67
CA ALA A 95 -17.45 21.34 4.02
C ALA A 95 -17.74 20.14 3.09
N LEU A 96 -18.84 19.41 3.33
CA LEU A 96 -19.33 18.36 2.44
C LEU A 96 -20.54 18.83 1.64
N THR A 97 -20.53 18.50 0.35
CA THR A 97 -21.71 18.61 -0.52
C THR A 97 -22.83 17.64 -0.09
N SER A 98 -24.05 17.86 -0.57
CA SER A 98 -25.17 16.96 -0.26
C SER A 98 -24.92 15.53 -0.77
N THR A 99 -24.31 15.37 -1.94
CA THR A 99 -23.91 14.07 -2.50
C THR A 99 -22.87 13.37 -1.65
N GLN A 100 -21.86 14.10 -1.15
CA GLN A 100 -20.86 13.55 -0.24
C GLN A 100 -21.45 13.11 1.10
N LYS A 101 -22.45 13.84 1.62
CA LYS A 101 -23.16 13.45 2.84
C LYS A 101 -23.95 12.16 2.65
N ARG A 102 -24.68 12.02 1.53
CA ARG A 102 -25.37 10.75 1.21
C ARG A 102 -24.38 9.58 1.04
N GLY A 103 -23.25 9.84 0.39
CA GLY A 103 -22.15 8.87 0.30
C GLY A 103 -21.57 8.47 1.66
N MET A 104 -21.42 9.44 2.57
CA MET A 104 -21.01 9.18 3.95
C MET A 104 -22.02 8.29 4.68
N ASP A 105 -23.32 8.60 4.56
CA ASP A 105 -24.39 7.80 5.18
C ASP A 105 -24.40 6.37 4.65
N LEU A 106 -24.15 6.17 3.34
CA LEU A 106 -23.96 4.84 2.75
C LEU A 106 -22.73 4.13 3.33
N PHE A 107 -21.59 4.83 3.43
CA PHE A 107 -20.32 4.29 3.92
C PHE A 107 -20.41 3.78 5.37
N TYR A 108 -21.09 4.55 6.24
CA TYR A 108 -21.31 4.19 7.64
C TYR A 108 -22.57 3.34 7.88
N GLY A 109 -23.46 3.25 6.90
CA GLY A 109 -24.71 2.50 6.97
C GLY A 109 -24.76 1.36 5.97
N LYS A 110 -25.62 1.51 4.94
CA LYS A 110 -26.04 0.44 4.03
C LYS A 110 -24.87 -0.31 3.37
N ALA A 111 -23.82 0.40 2.96
CA ALA A 111 -22.65 -0.18 2.27
C ALA A 111 -21.65 -0.85 3.22
N GLN A 112 -21.76 -0.61 4.53
CA GLN A 112 -20.97 -1.25 5.59
C GLN A 112 -19.43 -1.10 5.44
N CYS A 113 -18.96 -0.14 4.66
CA CYS A 113 -17.54 0.07 4.41
C CYS A 113 -16.76 0.35 5.72
N SER A 114 -17.40 1.07 6.64
CA SER A 114 -16.85 1.43 7.95
C SER A 114 -16.60 0.22 8.88
N SER A 115 -17.12 -0.97 8.58
CA SER A 115 -16.85 -2.19 9.37
C SER A 115 -15.35 -2.56 9.39
N CYS A 116 -14.65 -2.28 8.29
CA CYS A 116 -13.22 -2.48 8.15
C CYS A 116 -12.46 -1.14 8.02
N HIS A 117 -13.05 -0.17 7.33
CA HIS A 117 -12.46 1.16 7.13
C HIS A 117 -12.92 2.16 8.20
N SER A 118 -12.43 1.97 9.43
CA SER A 118 -12.84 2.74 10.60
C SER A 118 -11.71 3.60 11.19
N GLY A 119 -12.09 4.46 12.15
CA GLY A 119 -11.16 5.32 12.88
C GLY A 119 -10.57 6.45 12.04
N ILE A 120 -9.63 7.20 12.63
CA ILE A 120 -9.06 8.41 12.03
C ILE A 120 -8.30 8.14 10.72
N LEU A 121 -7.83 6.91 10.50
CA LEU A 121 -7.11 6.52 9.29
C LEU A 121 -7.99 5.74 8.30
N PHE A 122 -9.27 5.51 8.59
CA PHE A 122 -10.14 4.65 7.77
C PHE A 122 -9.56 3.26 7.52
N THR A 123 -9.02 2.66 8.57
CA THR A 123 -8.48 1.30 8.55
C THR A 123 -8.49 0.75 9.98
N ASP A 124 -9.00 -0.47 10.12
CA ASP A 124 -8.88 -1.28 11.34
C ASP A 124 -7.52 -1.98 11.48
N GLN A 125 -6.65 -1.83 10.47
CA GLN A 125 -5.34 -2.48 10.36
C GLN A 125 -5.38 -4.02 10.37
N LYS A 126 -6.56 -4.62 10.21
CA LYS A 126 -6.74 -6.07 10.12
C LYS A 126 -6.54 -6.54 8.68
N PHE A 127 -6.72 -7.83 8.46
CA PHE A 127 -6.46 -8.49 7.19
C PHE A 127 -7.71 -9.24 6.71
N TYR A 128 -8.08 -9.03 5.44
CA TYR A 128 -9.26 -9.61 4.82
C TYR A 128 -8.97 -10.10 3.41
N ALA A 129 -9.65 -11.15 3.01
CA ALA A 129 -9.60 -11.70 1.67
C ALA A 129 -10.82 -11.24 0.87
N LEU A 130 -10.55 -10.54 -0.23
CA LEU A 130 -11.56 -9.99 -1.13
C LEU A 130 -11.53 -10.67 -2.51
N ALA A 131 -10.71 -11.71 -2.71
CA ALA A 131 -10.53 -12.35 -4.01
C ALA A 131 -10.27 -11.34 -5.16
N ILE A 132 -9.33 -10.41 -4.96
CA ILE A 132 -8.86 -9.54 -6.05
C ILE A 132 -8.22 -10.42 -7.14
N PRO A 133 -8.53 -10.23 -8.43
CA PRO A 133 -7.91 -10.96 -9.53
C PRO A 133 -6.38 -10.96 -9.45
N GLN A 134 -5.78 -12.16 -9.40
CA GLN A 134 -4.33 -12.30 -9.38
C GLN A 134 -3.77 -12.27 -10.79
N PHE A 135 -2.69 -11.51 -10.99
CA PHE A 135 -1.87 -11.47 -12.19
C PHE A 135 -0.46 -11.02 -11.80
N GLY A 136 0.47 -11.12 -12.73
CA GLY A 136 1.89 -10.95 -12.51
C GLY A 136 2.49 -12.11 -11.69
N PRO A 137 3.77 -12.00 -11.34
CA PRO A 137 4.44 -13.02 -10.54
C PRO A 137 3.97 -13.09 -9.08
N GLY A 138 3.35 -12.01 -8.57
CA GLY A 138 2.96 -11.84 -7.18
C GLY A 138 4.10 -12.04 -6.18
N ARG A 139 3.76 -12.08 -4.89
CA ARG A 139 4.69 -12.47 -3.82
C ARG A 139 4.68 -13.98 -3.58
N THR A 140 5.13 -14.73 -4.58
CA THR A 140 5.20 -16.19 -4.50
C THR A 140 6.07 -16.65 -3.32
N ARG A 141 5.51 -17.51 -2.44
CA ARG A 141 6.26 -18.06 -1.31
C ARG A 141 7.48 -18.84 -1.83
N ARG A 142 8.60 -18.71 -1.12
CA ARG A 142 9.83 -19.43 -1.48
C ARG A 142 9.57 -20.95 -1.48
N MET A 143 9.96 -21.63 -2.55
CA MET A 143 9.69 -23.05 -2.82
C MET A 143 8.22 -23.40 -3.11
N ASP A 144 7.33 -22.42 -3.26
CA ASP A 144 6.00 -22.70 -3.83
C ASP A 144 6.17 -22.90 -5.36
N PRO A 145 5.81 -24.07 -5.91
CA PRO A 145 5.92 -24.31 -7.34
C PRO A 145 4.89 -23.54 -8.16
N TYR A 146 3.91 -22.89 -7.52
CA TYR A 146 2.87 -22.10 -8.17
C TYR A 146 3.15 -20.61 -8.01
N THR A 147 3.09 -19.88 -9.12
CA THR A 147 3.12 -18.41 -9.13
C THR A 147 1.81 -17.88 -8.57
N ARG A 148 1.81 -17.38 -7.32
CA ARG A 148 0.62 -16.84 -6.66
C ARG A 148 0.99 -15.97 -5.48
N ASP A 149 0.18 -14.94 -5.21
CA ASP A 149 0.27 -14.18 -3.97
C ASP A 149 -0.71 -14.73 -2.94
N VAL A 150 -0.19 -15.34 -1.89
CA VAL A 150 -1.00 -15.92 -0.80
C VAL A 150 -1.30 -14.91 0.32
N GLY A 151 -0.92 -13.64 0.16
CA GLY A 151 -1.16 -12.57 1.13
C GLY A 151 -0.51 -12.86 2.49
N ARG A 152 -1.24 -12.60 3.57
CA ARG A 152 -0.76 -12.73 4.96
C ARG A 152 -0.21 -14.11 5.30
N MET A 153 -0.71 -15.18 4.68
CA MET A 153 -0.17 -16.54 4.85
C MET A 153 1.34 -16.61 4.54
N GLY A 154 1.86 -15.74 3.66
CA GLY A 154 3.29 -15.66 3.36
C GLY A 154 4.16 -15.33 4.58
N GLU A 155 3.58 -14.69 5.59
CA GLU A 155 4.25 -14.31 6.84
C GLU A 155 3.82 -15.17 8.04
N SER A 156 2.53 -15.53 8.13
CA SER A 156 2.00 -16.24 9.29
C SER A 156 2.12 -17.76 9.22
N ASP A 157 2.37 -18.31 8.03
CA ASP A 157 2.33 -19.74 7.73
C ASP A 157 0.98 -20.42 8.04
N ASN A 158 -0.07 -19.64 8.34
CA ASN A 158 -1.41 -20.13 8.64
C ASN A 158 -2.26 -20.15 7.37
N VAL A 159 -2.83 -21.32 7.04
CA VAL A 159 -3.71 -21.49 5.88
C VAL A 159 -4.99 -20.66 5.95
N GLU A 160 -5.43 -20.30 7.15
CA GLU A 160 -6.60 -19.43 7.36
C GLU A 160 -6.32 -17.95 7.09
N ASP A 161 -5.06 -17.58 6.88
CA ASP A 161 -4.63 -16.24 6.47
C ASP A 161 -4.41 -16.12 4.95
N MET A 162 -4.73 -17.17 4.19
CA MET A 162 -4.50 -17.21 2.76
C MET A 162 -5.34 -16.15 2.03
N TYR A 163 -4.68 -15.40 1.15
CA TYR A 163 -5.21 -14.27 0.36
C TYR A 163 -5.71 -13.08 1.16
N LYS A 164 -5.42 -13.02 2.47
CA LYS A 164 -5.80 -11.87 3.28
C LYS A 164 -4.76 -10.76 3.14
N PHE A 165 -5.22 -9.56 2.87
CA PHE A 165 -4.39 -8.36 2.77
C PHE A 165 -4.82 -7.33 3.80
N LYS A 166 -3.86 -6.52 4.27
CA LYS A 166 -4.12 -5.50 5.28
C LYS A 166 -5.07 -4.45 4.73
N THR A 167 -6.11 -4.08 5.48
CA THR A 167 -6.99 -2.96 5.15
C THR A 167 -6.14 -1.68 4.97
N PRO A 168 -6.06 -1.08 3.77
CA PRO A 168 -5.32 0.16 3.58
C PRO A 168 -6.08 1.35 4.17
N SER A 169 -5.36 2.41 4.52
CA SER A 169 -5.97 3.71 4.85
C SER A 169 -6.70 4.24 3.61
N LEU A 170 -7.84 4.89 3.81
CA LEU A 170 -8.57 5.58 2.74
C LEU A 170 -8.23 7.07 2.62
N ARG A 171 -7.34 7.61 3.47
CA ARG A 171 -6.87 8.99 3.32
C ARG A 171 -6.16 9.14 1.97
N ASN A 172 -6.56 10.15 1.20
CA ASN A 172 -6.07 10.40 -0.16
C ASN A 172 -6.30 9.26 -1.16
N VAL A 173 -7.23 8.33 -0.90
CA VAL A 173 -7.46 7.16 -1.77
C VAL A 173 -7.74 7.56 -3.22
N SER A 174 -8.37 8.71 -3.46
CA SER A 174 -8.69 9.15 -4.83
C SER A 174 -7.48 9.53 -5.69
N LEU A 175 -6.27 9.53 -5.13
CA LEU A 175 -5.03 9.94 -5.82
C LEU A 175 -4.11 8.76 -6.14
N THR A 176 -4.42 7.56 -5.66
CA THR A 176 -3.49 6.43 -5.63
C THR A 176 -3.94 5.30 -6.56
N PHE A 177 -4.47 5.65 -7.73
CA PHE A 177 -4.76 4.64 -8.75
C PHE A 177 -3.43 4.04 -9.27
N PRO A 178 -3.41 2.78 -9.72
CA PRO A 178 -4.51 1.80 -9.72
C PRO A 178 -4.77 1.18 -8.33
N TYR A 179 -5.87 0.44 -8.20
CA TYR A 179 -6.41 -0.05 -6.92
C TYR A 179 -6.38 -1.58 -6.79
N GLY A 180 -6.33 -2.05 -5.54
CA GLY A 180 -6.06 -3.45 -5.18
C GLY A 180 -4.58 -3.62 -4.79
N HIS A 181 -4.25 -4.73 -4.10
CA HIS A 181 -2.87 -4.96 -3.66
C HIS A 181 -1.87 -5.09 -4.82
N ASN A 182 -2.37 -5.43 -6.02
CA ASN A 182 -1.62 -5.60 -7.26
C ASN A 182 -2.06 -4.61 -8.36
N GLY A 183 -2.92 -3.64 -8.07
CA GLY A 183 -3.41 -2.68 -9.07
C GLY A 183 -4.46 -3.23 -10.05
N ALA A 184 -5.21 -4.28 -9.70
CA ALA A 184 -6.22 -4.89 -10.58
C ALA A 184 -7.31 -3.96 -11.14
N TYR A 185 -7.62 -2.87 -10.46
CA TYR A 185 -8.69 -1.96 -10.87
C TYR A 185 -8.15 -0.57 -11.22
N PRO A 186 -8.42 -0.04 -12.42
CA PRO A 186 -7.86 1.25 -12.84
C PRO A 186 -8.61 2.45 -12.23
N THR A 187 -9.79 2.23 -11.67
CA THR A 187 -10.66 3.32 -11.17
C THR A 187 -11.15 3.06 -9.75
N LEU A 188 -11.37 4.14 -9.01
CA LEU A 188 -11.92 4.09 -7.66
C LEU A 188 -13.31 3.45 -7.65
N LYS A 189 -14.13 3.77 -8.66
CA LYS A 189 -15.45 3.16 -8.84
C LYS A 189 -15.36 1.65 -9.08
N GLY A 190 -14.39 1.18 -9.86
CA GLY A 190 -14.17 -0.25 -10.12
C GLY A 190 -13.85 -1.03 -8.85
N ILE A 191 -12.94 -0.51 -8.02
CA ILE A 191 -12.60 -1.17 -6.75
C ILE A 191 -13.74 -1.08 -5.72
N VAL A 192 -14.52 0.01 -5.69
CA VAL A 192 -15.74 0.10 -4.87
C VAL A 192 -16.75 -0.98 -5.27
N LYS A 193 -17.00 -1.15 -6.57
CA LYS A 193 -17.84 -2.24 -7.07
C LYS A 193 -17.33 -3.62 -6.65
N HIS A 194 -16.02 -3.82 -6.68
CA HIS A 194 -15.41 -5.08 -6.21
C HIS A 194 -15.69 -5.32 -4.73
N HIS A 195 -15.60 -4.31 -3.87
CA HIS A 195 -15.95 -4.45 -2.45
C HIS A 195 -17.45 -4.73 -2.24
N LEU A 196 -18.33 -4.23 -3.11
CA LEU A 196 -19.77 -4.49 -2.99
C LEU A 196 -20.15 -5.90 -3.42
N ASN A 197 -19.47 -6.47 -4.42
CA ASN A 197 -19.70 -7.85 -4.87
C ASN A 197 -18.45 -8.47 -5.48
N PRO A 198 -17.54 -9.02 -4.65
CA PRO A 198 -16.26 -9.54 -5.14
C PRO A 198 -16.43 -10.69 -6.12
N LEU A 199 -17.40 -11.57 -5.89
CA LEU A 199 -17.63 -12.73 -6.74
C LEU A 199 -18.09 -12.32 -8.16
N GLN A 200 -19.03 -11.39 -8.26
CA GLN A 200 -19.50 -10.90 -9.55
C GLN A 200 -18.41 -10.09 -10.26
N MET A 201 -17.70 -9.23 -9.54
CA MET A 201 -16.66 -8.40 -10.13
C MET A 201 -15.44 -9.21 -10.57
N TYR A 202 -15.11 -10.31 -9.88
CA TYR A 202 -14.09 -11.25 -10.35
C TYR A 202 -14.48 -11.89 -11.69
N LYS A 203 -15.74 -12.32 -11.83
CA LYS A 203 -16.23 -12.96 -13.08
C LYS A 203 -16.24 -12.01 -14.26
N ASN A 204 -16.46 -10.72 -14.00
CA ASN A 204 -16.52 -9.68 -15.03
C ASN A 204 -15.17 -9.01 -15.29
N TRP A 205 -14.13 -9.38 -14.54
CA TRP A 205 -12.82 -8.76 -14.67
C TRP A 205 -12.10 -9.31 -15.89
N GLU A 206 -11.47 -8.43 -16.65
CA GLU A 206 -10.71 -8.75 -17.85
C GLU A 206 -9.26 -8.30 -17.69
N PRO A 207 -8.27 -9.05 -18.24
CA PRO A 207 -6.86 -8.69 -18.20
C PRO A 207 -6.54 -7.24 -18.61
N SER A 208 -7.30 -6.68 -19.55
CA SER A 208 -7.16 -5.29 -20.01
C SER A 208 -7.43 -4.26 -18.90
N MET A 209 -8.16 -4.60 -17.84
CA MET A 209 -8.40 -3.72 -16.71
C MET A 209 -7.15 -3.47 -15.87
N ALA A 210 -6.19 -4.40 -15.85
CA ALA A 210 -4.91 -4.21 -15.14
C ALA A 210 -4.07 -3.06 -15.72
N ASN A 211 -4.34 -2.66 -16.99
CA ASN A 211 -3.65 -1.58 -17.69
C ASN A 211 -2.11 -1.65 -17.53
N LEU A 212 -1.56 -2.85 -17.75
CA LEU A 212 -0.14 -3.11 -17.60
C LEU A 212 0.68 -2.33 -18.64
N PRO A 213 1.89 -1.85 -18.30
CA PRO A 213 2.79 -1.27 -19.28
C PRO A 213 3.22 -2.31 -20.31
N GLU A 214 3.49 -1.86 -21.54
CA GLU A 214 4.03 -2.74 -22.59
C GLU A 214 5.42 -3.26 -22.19
N ALA A 215 5.51 -4.57 -21.99
CA ALA A 215 6.73 -5.25 -21.59
C ALA A 215 6.72 -6.66 -22.18
N LYS A 216 7.13 -6.79 -23.45
CA LYS A 216 7.09 -8.04 -24.24
C LYS A 216 7.69 -9.27 -23.53
N TRP A 217 8.65 -9.06 -22.62
CA TRP A 217 9.27 -10.13 -21.85
C TRP A 217 8.46 -10.59 -20.63
N LEU A 218 7.49 -9.80 -20.15
CA LEU A 218 6.57 -10.12 -19.04
C LEU A 218 5.19 -10.55 -19.52
N GLU A 219 4.72 -10.02 -20.65
CA GLU A 219 3.36 -10.27 -21.19
C GLU A 219 2.98 -11.76 -21.24
N LYS A 220 3.94 -12.64 -21.52
CA LYS A 220 3.73 -14.09 -21.60
C LYS A 220 3.35 -14.75 -20.28
N ILE A 221 3.69 -14.13 -19.15
CA ILE A 221 3.53 -14.71 -17.82
C ILE A 221 2.55 -13.94 -16.93
N ASP A 222 2.11 -12.74 -17.33
CA ASP A 222 1.27 -11.87 -16.51
C ASP A 222 -0.03 -12.56 -16.06
N PHE A 223 -0.68 -13.33 -16.93
CA PHE A 223 -2.00 -13.91 -16.62
C PHE A 223 -1.97 -15.42 -16.40
N VAL A 224 -0.78 -16.02 -16.17
CA VAL A 224 -0.65 -17.47 -15.92
C VAL A 224 -1.43 -17.88 -14.66
N VAL A 225 -1.26 -17.14 -13.56
CA VAL A 225 -2.01 -17.39 -12.32
C VAL A 225 -3.50 -17.13 -12.49
N PHE A 226 -3.86 -16.08 -13.24
CA PHE A 226 -5.26 -15.77 -13.54
C PHE A 226 -5.94 -16.91 -14.28
N ALA A 227 -5.24 -17.60 -15.20
CA ALA A 227 -5.78 -18.71 -15.97
C ALA A 227 -5.90 -20.05 -15.20
N ASP A 228 -5.29 -20.17 -14.02
CA ASP A 228 -5.32 -21.41 -13.22
C ASP A 228 -6.66 -21.57 -12.49
N LYS A 229 -7.55 -22.39 -13.06
CA LYS A 229 -8.88 -22.69 -12.48
C LYS A 229 -8.85 -23.24 -11.05
N ARG A 230 -7.79 -23.96 -10.64
CA ARG A 230 -7.67 -24.49 -9.28
C ARG A 230 -7.36 -23.36 -8.31
N GLU A 231 -6.47 -22.46 -8.71
CA GLU A 231 -6.13 -21.28 -7.92
C GLU A 231 -7.30 -20.29 -7.85
N GLN A 232 -8.02 -20.06 -8.96
CA GLN A 232 -9.27 -19.28 -8.96
C GLN A 232 -10.27 -19.83 -7.94
N LYS A 233 -10.50 -21.15 -7.93
CA LYS A 233 -11.42 -21.80 -6.99
C LYS A 233 -10.97 -21.60 -5.54
N ARG A 234 -9.67 -21.70 -5.27
CA ARG A 234 -9.10 -21.45 -3.94
C ARG A 234 -9.31 -20.01 -3.50
N LEU A 235 -8.95 -19.05 -4.35
CA LEU A 235 -9.10 -17.62 -4.09
C LEU A 235 -10.55 -17.24 -3.77
N LEU A 236 -11.49 -17.66 -4.63
CA LEU A 236 -12.91 -17.37 -4.47
C LEU A 236 -13.54 -18.04 -3.24
N SER A 237 -12.96 -19.14 -2.73
CA SER A 237 -13.44 -19.82 -1.51
C SER A 237 -13.09 -19.09 -0.21
N ARG A 238 -12.29 -18.02 -0.28
CA ARG A 238 -11.76 -17.30 0.89
C ARG A 238 -12.34 -15.89 1.06
N ILE A 239 -13.38 -15.50 0.32
CA ILE A 239 -13.97 -14.15 0.43
C ILE A 239 -14.55 -13.94 1.83
N ASP A 240 -14.10 -12.90 2.53
CA ASP A 240 -14.47 -12.60 3.93
C ASP A 240 -15.71 -11.69 4.06
N ILE A 241 -16.21 -11.14 2.94
CA ILE A 241 -17.34 -10.20 2.94
C ILE A 241 -18.54 -10.73 2.16
N ASN A 242 -19.73 -10.33 2.60
CA ASN A 242 -20.98 -10.65 1.91
C ASN A 242 -21.30 -9.59 0.85
N PRO A 243 -21.92 -9.95 -0.29
CA PRO A 243 -22.38 -8.98 -1.27
C PRO A 243 -23.38 -7.99 -0.66
N VAL A 244 -23.23 -6.72 -1.03
CA VAL A 244 -24.14 -5.64 -0.64
C VAL A 244 -24.78 -5.06 -1.89
N SER A 245 -26.11 -5.00 -1.90
CA SER A 245 -26.86 -4.45 -3.02
C SER A 245 -27.12 -2.96 -2.83
N ILE A 246 -26.51 -2.16 -3.69
CA ILE A 246 -26.77 -0.73 -3.85
C ILE A 246 -26.81 -0.40 -5.34
N ASP A 247 -27.51 0.67 -5.71
CA ASP A 247 -27.63 1.08 -7.11
C ASP A 247 -26.44 1.92 -7.61
N GLU A 248 -26.40 2.24 -8.91
CA GLU A 248 -25.32 3.02 -9.51
C GLU A 248 -25.22 4.46 -8.97
N ASN A 249 -26.33 5.06 -8.55
CA ASN A 249 -26.31 6.40 -7.96
C ASN A 249 -25.70 6.36 -6.57
N GLU A 250 -26.09 5.38 -5.76
CA GLU A 250 -25.48 5.12 -4.44
C GLU A 250 -23.97 4.84 -4.56
N ILE A 251 -23.54 4.09 -5.59
CA ILE A 251 -22.11 3.87 -5.86
C ILE A 251 -21.40 5.20 -6.19
N ASN A 252 -22.01 6.06 -7.01
CA ASN A 252 -21.43 7.37 -7.33
C ASN A 252 -21.35 8.28 -6.10
N GLU A 253 -22.33 8.19 -5.20
CA GLU A 253 -22.33 8.90 -3.92
C GLU A 253 -21.21 8.43 -3.00
N LEU A 254 -21.01 7.11 -2.87
CA LEU A 254 -19.85 6.55 -2.15
C LEU A 254 -18.53 7.05 -2.73
N VAL A 255 -18.36 7.02 -4.05
CA VAL A 255 -17.15 7.53 -4.70
C VAL A 255 -16.97 9.03 -4.42
N SER A 256 -18.05 9.82 -4.47
CA SER A 256 -18.03 11.24 -4.10
C SER A 256 -17.57 11.46 -2.67
N PHE A 257 -18.05 10.66 -1.72
CA PHE A 257 -17.58 10.67 -0.34
C PHE A 257 -16.09 10.32 -0.22
N LEU A 258 -15.60 9.30 -0.92
CA LEU A 258 -14.18 8.94 -0.90
C LEU A 258 -13.27 10.07 -1.45
N HIS A 259 -13.74 10.86 -2.41
CA HIS A 259 -13.03 12.07 -2.85
C HIS A 259 -12.95 13.15 -1.76
N SER A 260 -13.89 13.17 -0.80
CA SER A 260 -13.86 14.09 0.33
C SER A 260 -12.79 13.74 1.38
N LEU A 261 -12.18 12.55 1.28
CA LEU A 261 -11.08 12.08 2.15
C LEU A 261 -9.70 12.52 1.66
N THR A 262 -9.66 13.32 0.59
CA THR A 262 -8.42 13.83 0.01
C THR A 262 -8.09 15.18 0.62
N GLY A 263 -6.87 15.28 1.17
CA GLY A 263 -6.36 16.50 1.79
C GLY A 263 -6.29 17.66 0.81
N LYS A 264 -6.50 18.88 1.29
CA LYS A 264 -6.41 20.08 0.45
C LYS A 264 -4.96 20.34 0.03
N SER A 265 -4.01 20.07 0.94
CA SER A 265 -2.58 20.13 0.71
C SER A 265 -2.01 18.94 -0.08
N LYS A 266 -2.84 18.14 -0.77
CA LYS A 266 -2.41 16.93 -1.52
C LYS A 266 -1.20 17.14 -2.44
N ASN A 267 -1.09 18.33 -3.03
CA ASN A 267 -0.03 18.73 -3.96
C ASN A 267 0.98 19.70 -3.31
N GLU A 268 0.75 20.12 -2.07
CA GLU A 268 1.55 21.08 -1.34
C GLU A 268 2.14 20.37 -0.13
N ARG A 269 3.31 19.77 -0.33
CA ARG A 269 4.00 19.05 0.72
C ARG A 269 4.94 19.99 1.49
N PRO A 270 5.03 19.87 2.83
CA PRO A 270 5.81 20.81 3.64
C PRO A 270 7.29 20.93 3.23
N LEU A 271 7.94 19.83 2.84
CA LEU A 271 9.34 19.83 2.42
C LEU A 271 9.48 19.79 0.90
N GLY A 272 8.60 19.06 0.20
CA GLY A 272 8.62 18.93 -1.24
C GLY A 272 9.80 18.10 -1.75
N LYS A 273 9.94 18.04 -3.09
CA LYS A 273 11.05 17.36 -3.74
C LYS A 273 12.32 18.22 -3.62
N PRO A 274 13.42 17.69 -3.06
CA PRO A 274 14.67 18.43 -2.97
C PRO A 274 15.31 18.62 -4.36
N ILE A 275 16.05 19.71 -4.54
CA ILE A 275 16.80 20.01 -5.79
C ILE A 275 17.97 19.05 -5.96
N SER A 276 18.63 18.69 -4.86
CA SER A 276 19.75 17.76 -4.81
C SER A 276 19.78 17.03 -3.47
N VAL A 277 20.52 15.93 -3.40
CA VAL A 277 20.77 15.21 -2.14
C VAL A 277 22.27 15.15 -1.83
N PRO A 278 22.67 15.11 -0.55
CA PRO A 278 24.08 15.08 -0.14
C PRO A 278 24.91 13.92 -0.72
N SER A 279 24.25 12.82 -1.11
CA SER A 279 24.91 11.69 -1.76
C SER A 279 25.28 11.95 -3.23
N GLY A 280 24.83 13.05 -3.83
CA GLY A 280 25.02 13.35 -5.25
C GLY A 280 24.16 12.51 -6.20
N ILE A 281 23.29 11.64 -5.69
CA ILE A 281 22.34 10.87 -6.51
C ILE A 281 21.33 11.85 -7.12
N LYS A 282 20.98 11.64 -8.40
CA LYS A 282 19.97 12.47 -9.07
C LYS A 282 18.60 12.27 -8.42
N VAL A 283 17.87 13.36 -8.22
CA VAL A 283 16.49 13.32 -7.72
C VAL A 283 15.55 13.29 -8.93
N ASP A 284 14.89 12.16 -9.15
CA ASP A 284 13.98 11.86 -10.26
C ASP A 284 12.60 12.49 -10.10
#